data_AF-A0A7X7Z671-F1
#
_entry.id   AF-A0A7X7Z671-F1
#
_cell.length_a   1.000
_cell.length_b   1.000
_cell.length_c   1.000
_cell.angle_alpha   90.00
_cell.angle_beta   90.00
_cell.angle_gamma   90.00
#
_symmetry.space_group_name_H-M   'P 1'
#
loop_
_entity.id
_entity.type
_entity.pdbx_description
1 polymer ?
#
loop_
_entity_poly.entity_id
_entity_poly.type
_entity_poly.pdbx_seq_one_letter_code
_entity_poly.pdbx_strand_id
1 'polypeptide(L)'
;MNKRKPFRGLLMLSLLMVILPLKAADLPERPVPPRLVNDLAGVLEPERTAMLEAKLVAFDDSTSTQIAIVTIPSLGDYDITDFADRLAEKWGVGQKGKNNGVLIVLKPKNDEGPGRIRISVGYGLEEVITDAVSKRIIETEMIPRFREGDYTGGIEAAANIIMQLSSGKYKAEDYLKGEGDPIAGLIVLVVILLIFALVIFKGRQNYYHAGTNTGSILSTLMWMNMLGNMGQRGKWSDFSGGRGPFGGGFGGGGFGGFGGGSFGGGGASGSW
;
A
#
# COMPACT_ATOMS: atom_id res chain seq x y z
N MET A 1 -31.90 54.23 57.34
CA MET A 1 -31.18 52.93 57.23
C MET A 1 -32.16 51.85 56.82
N ASN A 2 -32.04 51.27 55.62
CA ASN A 2 -31.60 49.87 55.42
C ASN A 2 -31.92 49.43 53.97
N LYS A 3 -30.87 49.23 53.18
CA LYS A 3 -30.95 48.74 51.79
C LYS A 3 -31.16 47.22 51.81
N ARG A 4 -32.18 46.70 51.14
CA ARG A 4 -32.21 45.29 50.70
C ARG A 4 -32.23 45.26 49.17
N LYS A 5 -31.11 44.81 48.62
CA LYS A 5 -30.79 44.78 47.17
C LYS A 5 -31.65 43.71 46.46
N PRO A 6 -32.01 43.90 45.18
CA PRO A 6 -32.80 42.92 44.43
C PRO A 6 -31.93 41.74 44.01
N PHE A 7 -32.14 40.58 44.63
CA PHE A 7 -31.47 39.30 44.32
C PHE A 7 -32.00 38.64 43.03
N ARG A 8 -32.60 39.40 42.12
CA ARG A 8 -33.26 38.90 40.89
C ARG A 8 -32.38 38.96 39.64
N GLY A 9 -31.23 39.66 39.70
CA GLY A 9 -30.34 39.83 38.55
C GLY A 9 -29.28 38.73 38.35
N LEU A 10 -29.05 37.87 39.35
CA LEU A 10 -27.96 36.89 39.28
C LEU A 10 -28.38 35.51 38.73
N LEU A 11 -29.69 35.22 38.68
CA LEU A 11 -30.23 33.95 38.17
C LEU A 11 -30.53 33.97 36.67
N MET A 12 -30.50 35.15 36.03
CA MET A 12 -30.73 35.29 34.58
C MET A 12 -29.43 35.37 33.76
N LEU A 13 -28.26 35.33 34.41
CA LEU A 13 -26.96 35.38 33.75
C LEU A 13 -26.27 34.01 33.67
N SER A 14 -26.82 32.96 34.29
CA SER A 14 -26.27 31.59 34.22
C SER A 14 -26.85 30.76 33.08
N LEU A 15 -27.73 31.33 32.24
CA LEU A 15 -28.33 30.67 31.08
C LEU A 15 -27.82 31.26 29.75
N LEU A 16 -26.56 31.67 29.71
CA LEU A 16 -25.84 31.77 28.45
C LEU A 16 -25.08 30.45 28.29
N MET A 17 -25.84 29.39 27.98
CA MET A 17 -25.26 28.13 27.51
C MET A 17 -24.48 28.48 26.25
N VAL A 18 -23.16 28.50 26.35
CA VAL A 18 -22.27 28.60 25.20
C VAL A 18 -22.52 27.32 24.40
N ILE A 19 -23.36 27.42 23.37
CA ILE A 19 -23.47 26.39 22.34
C ILE A 19 -22.16 26.50 21.56
N LEU A 20 -21.12 25.83 22.04
CA LEU A 20 -19.92 25.58 21.24
C LEU A 20 -20.40 24.76 20.04
N PRO A 21 -20.21 25.23 18.79
CA PRO A 21 -20.45 24.37 17.65
C PRO A 21 -19.50 23.18 17.79
N LEU A 22 -20.06 21.99 18.04
CA LEU A 22 -19.36 20.74 17.78
C LEU A 22 -19.02 20.77 16.29
N LYS A 23 -17.76 21.05 15.96
CA LYS A 23 -17.26 20.84 14.62
C LYS A 23 -17.18 19.34 14.40
N ALA A 24 -18.28 18.75 13.95
CA ALA A 24 -18.20 17.47 13.25
C ALA A 24 -17.23 17.66 12.08
N ALA A 25 -16.22 16.81 11.98
CA ALA A 25 -15.33 16.84 10.83
C ALA A 25 -16.11 16.41 9.59
N ASP A 26 -16.55 17.36 8.78
CA ASP A 26 -17.26 17.03 7.55
C ASP A 26 -16.36 16.19 6.64
N LEU A 27 -16.90 15.06 6.16
CA LEU A 27 -16.24 14.22 5.16
C LEU A 27 -15.90 15.08 3.93
N PRO A 28 -14.71 14.94 3.33
CA PRO A 28 -14.32 15.77 2.20
C PRO A 28 -15.30 15.62 1.03
N GLU A 29 -15.51 16.72 0.32
CA GLU A 29 -16.30 16.70 -0.91
C GLU A 29 -15.54 15.98 -2.01
N ARG A 30 -16.31 15.34 -2.89
CA ARG A 30 -15.76 14.68 -4.06
C ARG A 30 -15.14 15.75 -4.98
N PRO A 31 -13.92 15.54 -5.49
CA PRO A 31 -13.29 16.47 -6.43
C PRO A 31 -14.12 16.65 -7.71
N VAL A 32 -14.07 17.85 -8.27
CA VAL A 32 -14.59 18.18 -9.60
C VAL A 32 -13.45 18.80 -10.42
N PRO A 33 -12.94 18.14 -11.48
CA PRO A 33 -13.40 16.86 -12.02
C PRO A 33 -13.10 15.66 -11.10
N PRO A 34 -13.84 14.54 -11.23
CA PRO A 34 -13.59 13.33 -10.47
C PRO A 34 -12.17 12.80 -10.70
N ARG A 35 -11.54 12.31 -9.62
CA ARG A 35 -10.21 11.68 -9.64
C ARG A 35 -10.19 10.46 -8.75
N LEU A 36 -9.38 9.47 -9.10
CA LEU A 36 -9.19 8.26 -8.30
C LEU A 36 -8.20 8.49 -7.15
N VAL A 37 -7.19 9.34 -7.33
CA VAL A 37 -6.15 9.66 -6.34
C VAL A 37 -6.31 11.11 -5.88
N ASN A 38 -6.56 11.28 -4.58
CA ASN A 38 -6.87 12.55 -3.94
C ASN A 38 -5.95 12.77 -2.74
N ASP A 39 -4.90 13.56 -2.92
CA ASP A 39 -3.95 13.87 -1.85
C ASP A 39 -4.36 15.14 -1.09
N LEU A 40 -5.27 15.02 -0.12
CA LEU A 40 -5.69 16.18 0.70
C LEU A 40 -4.73 16.45 1.86
N ALA A 41 -3.88 15.48 2.21
CA ALA A 41 -2.84 15.63 3.23
C ALA A 41 -1.54 16.24 2.68
N GLY A 42 -1.34 16.23 1.36
CA GLY A 42 -0.13 16.74 0.72
C GLY A 42 1.11 15.88 0.99
N VAL A 43 0.94 14.56 1.08
CA VAL A 43 2.00 13.61 1.44
C VAL A 43 2.45 12.72 0.27
N LEU A 44 1.81 12.85 -0.90
CA LEU A 44 2.14 12.07 -2.09
C LEU A 44 3.05 12.87 -3.03
N GLU A 45 3.94 12.16 -3.72
CA GLU A 45 4.81 12.75 -4.73
C GLU A 45 4.00 13.08 -5.99
N PRO A 46 3.98 14.35 -6.48
CA PRO A 46 3.04 14.75 -7.54
C PRO A 46 3.20 13.98 -8.86
N GLU A 47 4.42 13.69 -9.29
CA GLU A 47 4.70 12.98 -10.54
C GLU A 47 4.20 11.54 -10.48
N ARG A 48 4.54 10.83 -9.40
CA ARG A 48 4.09 9.47 -9.15
C ARG A 48 2.58 9.39 -8.94
N THR A 49 1.99 10.38 -8.29
CA THR A 49 0.53 10.50 -8.13
C THR A 49 -0.16 10.58 -9.49
N ALA A 50 0.38 11.35 -10.44
CA ALA A 50 -0.17 11.43 -11.78
C ALA A 50 -0.05 10.10 -12.54
N MET A 51 1.08 9.39 -12.39
CA MET A 51 1.27 8.06 -12.98
C MET A 51 0.31 7.02 -12.36
N LEU A 52 0.12 7.07 -11.04
CA LEU A 52 -0.80 6.19 -10.33
C LEU A 52 -2.25 6.45 -10.74
N GLU A 53 -2.66 7.72 -10.83
CA GLU A 53 -3.98 8.11 -11.35
C GLU A 53 -4.22 7.49 -12.74
N ALA A 54 -3.31 7.72 -13.69
CA ALA A 54 -3.45 7.21 -15.05
C ALA A 54 -3.55 5.68 -15.08
N LYS A 55 -2.78 4.99 -14.22
CA LYS A 55 -2.82 3.54 -14.09
C LYS A 55 -4.15 3.03 -13.56
N LEU A 56 -4.69 3.68 -12.53
CA LEU A 56 -5.97 3.30 -11.93
C LEU A 56 -7.15 3.58 -12.87
N VAL A 57 -7.10 4.66 -13.65
CA VAL A 57 -8.10 4.95 -14.69
C VAL A 57 -8.08 3.87 -15.76
N ALA A 58 -6.90 3.52 -16.29
CA ALA A 58 -6.78 2.44 -17.27
C ALA A 58 -7.24 1.08 -16.72
N PHE A 59 -7.06 0.84 -15.42
CA PHE A 59 -7.54 -0.37 -14.77
C PHE A 59 -9.07 -0.40 -14.64
N ASP A 60 -9.68 0.71 -14.24
CA ASP A 60 -11.15 0.86 -14.20
C ASP A 60 -11.75 0.66 -15.60
N ASP A 61 -11.18 1.29 -16.63
CA ASP A 61 -11.64 1.16 -18.02
C ASP A 61 -11.59 -0.29 -18.52
N SER A 62 -10.59 -1.07 -18.09
CA SER A 62 -10.36 -2.44 -18.59
C SER A 62 -11.08 -3.53 -17.78
N THR A 63 -11.38 -3.28 -16.50
CA THR A 63 -11.94 -4.30 -15.59
C THR A 63 -13.29 -3.92 -14.99
N SER A 64 -13.73 -2.66 -15.19
CA SER A 64 -14.81 -2.02 -14.44
C SER A 64 -14.57 -1.90 -12.94
N THR A 65 -13.44 -2.36 -12.41
CA THR A 65 -13.12 -2.32 -10.98
C THR A 65 -12.47 -1.02 -10.61
N GLN A 66 -13.03 -0.35 -9.62
CA GLN A 66 -12.62 0.98 -9.26
C GLN A 66 -11.78 0.98 -7.98
N ILE A 67 -10.58 1.56 -8.04
CA ILE A 67 -9.72 1.73 -6.86
C ILE A 67 -9.50 3.22 -6.65
N ALA A 68 -9.99 3.74 -5.53
CA ALA A 68 -9.85 5.12 -5.12
C ALA A 68 -8.88 5.23 -3.94
N ILE A 69 -8.11 6.31 -3.91
CA ILE A 69 -7.13 6.63 -2.86
C ILE A 69 -7.41 8.04 -2.39
N VAL A 70 -7.53 8.21 -1.08
CA VAL A 70 -7.72 9.50 -0.44
C VAL A 70 -6.76 9.62 0.73
N THR A 71 -5.90 10.63 0.72
CA THR A 71 -5.14 11.02 1.91
C THR A 71 -5.88 12.17 2.59
N ILE A 72 -5.91 12.19 3.92
CA ILE A 72 -6.55 13.23 4.72
C ILE A 72 -5.64 13.69 5.85
N PRO A 73 -5.63 14.98 6.20
CA PRO A 73 -4.81 15.48 7.29
C PRO A 73 -5.33 15.06 8.67
N SER A 74 -6.66 14.87 8.80
CA SER A 74 -7.31 14.55 10.07
C SER A 74 -8.54 13.68 9.86
N LEU A 75 -8.83 12.84 10.85
CA LEU A 75 -10.07 12.07 10.95
C LEU A 75 -11.17 12.81 11.72
N GLY A 76 -10.83 13.91 12.40
CA GLY A 76 -11.70 14.53 13.39
C GLY A 76 -12.11 13.52 14.47
N ASP A 77 -13.42 13.43 14.71
CA ASP A 77 -14.00 12.55 15.73
C ASP A 77 -14.30 11.13 15.22
N TYR A 78 -13.99 10.81 13.97
CA TYR A 78 -14.27 9.50 13.38
C TYR A 78 -13.15 8.49 13.65
N ASP A 79 -13.54 7.22 13.83
CA ASP A 79 -12.60 6.11 13.60
C ASP A 79 -12.31 5.98 12.09
N ILE A 80 -11.10 5.54 11.74
CA ILE A 80 -10.68 5.39 10.33
C ILE A 80 -11.60 4.46 9.54
N THR A 81 -12.16 3.43 10.19
CA THR A 81 -13.09 2.47 9.57
C THR A 81 -14.39 3.16 9.19
N ASP A 82 -15.03 3.83 10.16
CA ASP A 82 -16.29 4.56 9.95
C ASP A 82 -16.10 5.72 8.97
N PHE A 83 -14.97 6.44 9.07
CA PHE A 83 -14.62 7.50 8.13
C PHE A 83 -14.54 6.97 6.69
N ALA A 84 -13.78 5.89 6.47
CA ALA A 84 -13.57 5.36 5.13
C ALA A 84 -14.84 4.78 4.53
N ASP A 85 -15.63 4.03 5.29
CA ASP A 85 -16.85 3.40 4.78
C ASP A 85 -17.89 4.48 4.41
N ARG A 86 -18.07 5.50 5.25
CA ARG A 86 -18.93 6.65 4.91
C ARG A 86 -18.41 7.45 3.74
N LEU A 87 -17.09 7.63 3.62
CA LEU A 87 -16.50 8.33 2.50
C LEU A 87 -16.72 7.56 1.20
N ALA A 88 -16.56 6.24 1.22
CA ALA A 88 -16.77 5.36 0.08
C ALA A 88 -18.22 5.43 -0.41
N GLU A 89 -19.19 5.39 0.52
CA GLU A 89 -20.61 5.58 0.20
C GLU A 89 -20.91 7.00 -0.31
N LYS A 90 -20.42 8.04 0.39
CA LYS A 90 -20.64 9.45 0.01
C LYS A 90 -20.10 9.75 -1.39
N TRP A 91 -18.93 9.22 -1.73
CA TRP A 91 -18.33 9.43 -3.04
C TRP A 91 -18.91 8.48 -4.09
N GLY A 92 -19.56 7.39 -3.66
CA GLY A 92 -20.16 6.39 -4.52
C GLY A 92 -19.14 5.45 -5.15
N VAL A 93 -18.07 5.08 -4.45
CA VAL A 93 -16.97 4.30 -5.02
C VAL A 93 -17.47 2.94 -5.54
N GLY A 94 -17.10 2.59 -6.77
CA GLY A 94 -17.60 1.43 -7.50
C GLY A 94 -18.75 1.74 -8.46
N GLN A 95 -19.33 0.69 -9.04
CA GLN A 95 -20.48 0.77 -9.96
C GLN A 95 -21.75 0.16 -9.37
N LYS A 96 -22.88 0.84 -9.58
CA LYS A 96 -24.14 0.49 -8.91
C LYS A 96 -24.54 -0.93 -9.26
N GLY A 97 -24.79 -1.75 -8.24
CA GLY A 97 -25.17 -3.15 -8.39
C GLY A 97 -24.01 -4.10 -8.70
N LYS A 98 -22.81 -3.60 -9.02
CA LYS A 98 -21.58 -4.40 -9.12
C LYS A 98 -20.76 -4.39 -7.83
N ASN A 99 -20.84 -3.31 -7.04
CA ASN A 99 -20.13 -3.15 -5.76
C ASN A 99 -18.63 -3.46 -5.87
N ASN A 100 -18.03 -3.09 -7.01
CA ASN A 100 -16.66 -3.40 -7.37
C ASN A 100 -15.71 -2.23 -7.12
N GLY A 101 -15.92 -1.55 -5.99
CA GLY A 101 -15.11 -0.44 -5.53
C GLY A 101 -14.16 -0.85 -4.42
N VAL A 102 -12.97 -0.26 -4.41
CA VAL A 102 -12.02 -0.29 -3.30
C VAL A 102 -11.66 1.14 -2.97
N LEU A 103 -11.74 1.53 -1.70
CA LEU A 103 -11.28 2.82 -1.21
C LEU A 103 -10.13 2.63 -0.23
N ILE A 104 -9.00 3.28 -0.49
CA ILE A 104 -7.88 3.38 0.43
C ILE A 104 -7.90 4.78 1.07
N VAL A 105 -8.07 4.84 2.39
CA VAL A 105 -7.98 6.11 3.15
C VAL A 105 -6.75 6.11 4.02
N LEU A 106 -5.89 7.10 3.81
CA LEU A 106 -4.65 7.32 4.57
C LEU A 106 -4.76 8.60 5.39
N LYS A 107 -4.59 8.50 6.71
CA LYS A 107 -4.22 9.62 7.57
C LYS A 107 -2.75 9.46 7.96
N PRO A 108 -1.84 10.32 7.47
CA PRO A 108 -0.42 10.21 7.79
C PRO A 108 -0.17 10.54 9.27
N LYS A 109 1.02 10.18 9.77
CA LYS A 109 1.45 10.58 11.11
C LYS A 109 1.66 12.10 11.14
N ASN A 110 1.10 12.75 12.15
CA ASN A 110 1.21 14.19 12.38
C ASN A 110 0.99 14.50 13.87
N ASP A 111 0.87 15.79 14.21
CA ASP A 111 0.72 16.25 15.59
C ASP A 111 -0.57 15.72 16.27
N GLU A 112 -1.60 15.36 15.50
CA GLU A 112 -2.85 14.78 16.02
C GLU A 112 -2.73 13.29 16.35
N GLY A 113 -1.58 12.66 16.06
CA GLY A 113 -1.25 11.34 16.54
C GLY A 113 -0.74 10.37 15.47
N PRO A 114 -0.78 9.06 15.76
CA PRO A 114 -0.22 8.02 14.88
C PRO A 114 -0.85 7.99 13.49
N GLY A 115 -0.15 7.33 12.58
CA GLY A 115 -0.66 7.06 11.25
C GLY A 115 -1.84 6.08 11.29
N ARG A 116 -2.78 6.25 10.38
CA ARG A 116 -3.94 5.36 10.19
C ARG A 116 -4.14 5.09 8.71
N ILE A 117 -4.44 3.85 8.38
CA ILE A 117 -4.77 3.42 7.02
C ILE A 117 -5.97 2.48 7.08
N ARG A 118 -6.83 2.55 6.07
CA ARG A 118 -7.95 1.64 5.87
C ARG A 118 -8.12 1.34 4.39
N ILE A 119 -8.26 0.07 4.05
CA ILE A 119 -8.69 -0.40 2.73
C ILE A 119 -10.12 -0.88 2.90
N SER A 120 -11.10 -0.14 2.41
CA SER A 120 -12.51 -0.53 2.37
C SER A 120 -12.83 -1.20 1.04
N VAL A 121 -13.47 -2.37 1.10
CA VAL A 121 -13.75 -3.20 -0.09
C VAL A 121 -15.26 -3.31 -0.26
N GLY A 122 -15.74 -3.11 -1.49
CA GLY A 122 -17.14 -3.30 -1.84
C GLY A 122 -17.47 -4.78 -1.99
N TYR A 123 -18.72 -5.15 -1.72
CA TYR A 123 -19.20 -6.54 -1.69
C TYR A 123 -18.84 -7.38 -2.93
N GLY A 124 -18.76 -6.76 -4.11
CA GLY A 124 -18.46 -7.46 -5.36
C GLY A 124 -17.01 -7.96 -5.47
N LEU A 125 -16.13 -7.54 -4.56
CA LEU A 125 -14.71 -7.91 -4.54
C LEU A 125 -14.32 -8.69 -3.28
N GLU A 126 -15.22 -8.90 -2.31
CA GLU A 126 -14.88 -9.57 -1.04
C GLU A 126 -14.43 -11.02 -1.23
N GLU A 127 -14.88 -11.70 -2.28
CA GLU A 127 -14.43 -13.06 -2.61
C GLU A 127 -12.93 -13.11 -2.99
N VAL A 128 -12.38 -11.99 -3.47
CA VAL A 128 -11.02 -11.90 -4.00
C VAL A 128 -10.11 -11.10 -3.07
N ILE A 129 -10.64 -10.00 -2.52
CA ILE A 129 -9.97 -9.10 -1.60
C ILE A 129 -10.69 -9.21 -0.26
N THR A 130 -10.37 -10.27 0.48
CA THR A 130 -10.90 -10.50 1.82
C THR A 130 -10.26 -9.54 2.85
N ASP A 131 -10.81 -9.51 4.05
CA ASP A 131 -10.23 -8.79 5.20
C ASP A 131 -8.80 -9.27 5.50
N ALA A 132 -8.56 -10.58 5.41
CA ALA A 132 -7.24 -11.17 5.63
C ALA A 132 -6.23 -10.70 4.57
N VAL A 133 -6.64 -10.67 3.30
CA VAL A 133 -5.81 -10.14 2.21
C VAL A 133 -5.54 -8.66 2.41
N SER A 134 -6.58 -7.87 2.72
CA SER A 134 -6.45 -6.43 2.96
C SER A 134 -5.49 -6.14 4.11
N LYS A 135 -5.61 -6.90 5.21
CA LYS A 135 -4.73 -6.78 6.37
C LYS A 135 -3.28 -7.13 6.00
N ARG A 136 -3.08 -8.20 5.24
CA ARG A 136 -1.76 -8.59 4.74
C ARG A 136 -1.12 -7.51 3.87
N ILE A 137 -1.88 -6.91 2.94
CA ILE A 137 -1.41 -5.79 2.11
C ILE A 137 -0.96 -4.62 3.00
N ILE A 138 -1.76 -4.27 4.00
CA ILE A 138 -1.44 -3.18 4.93
C ILE A 138 -0.15 -3.48 5.71
N GLU A 139 -0.02 -4.69 6.25
CA GLU A 139 1.10 -5.08 7.11
C GLU A 139 2.41 -5.30 6.33
N THR A 140 2.33 -5.82 5.11
CA THR A 140 3.50 -6.19 4.30
C THR A 140 3.92 -5.09 3.33
N GLU A 141 2.98 -4.45 2.64
CA GLU A 141 3.30 -3.50 1.58
C GLU A 141 3.31 -2.04 2.06
N MET A 142 2.40 -1.69 2.99
CA MET A 142 2.11 -0.29 3.31
C MET A 142 2.85 0.19 4.56
N ILE A 143 2.58 -0.42 5.72
CA ILE A 143 3.11 0.03 7.02
C ILE A 143 4.64 0.11 7.06
N PRO A 144 5.42 -0.88 6.54
CA PRO A 144 6.87 -0.78 6.55
C PRO A 144 7.38 0.47 5.81
N ARG A 145 6.83 0.76 4.63
CA ARG A 145 7.17 1.96 3.84
C ARG A 145 6.72 3.25 4.51
N PHE A 146 5.54 3.24 5.13
CA PHE A 146 5.03 4.42 5.85
C PHE A 146 5.89 4.78 7.05
N ARG A 147 6.50 3.80 7.72
CA ARG A 147 7.49 4.03 8.79
C ARG A 147 8.77 4.69 8.27
N GLU A 148 9.11 4.47 7.00
CA GLU A 148 10.24 5.09 6.31
C GLU A 148 9.88 6.43 5.64
N GLY A 149 8.60 6.84 5.68
CA GLY A 149 8.09 8.05 5.04
C GLY A 149 7.70 7.90 3.56
N ASP A 150 7.84 6.70 2.98
CA ASP A 150 7.45 6.40 1.59
C ASP A 150 5.95 6.10 1.48
N TYR A 151 5.11 7.13 1.63
CA TYR A 151 3.66 7.01 1.49
C TYR A 151 3.24 6.63 0.07
N THR A 152 3.85 7.27 -0.93
CA THR A 152 3.55 7.03 -2.34
C THR A 152 3.86 5.58 -2.72
N GLY A 153 5.02 5.05 -2.35
CA GLY A 153 5.40 3.67 -2.67
C GLY A 153 4.57 2.63 -1.94
N GLY A 154 4.16 2.88 -0.70
CA GLY A 154 3.23 1.99 0.01
C GLY A 154 1.87 1.90 -0.66
N ILE A 155 1.33 3.04 -1.08
CA ILE A 155 0.05 3.09 -1.80
C ILE A 155 0.17 2.43 -3.17
N GLU A 156 1.23 2.72 -3.94
CA GLU A 156 1.44 2.10 -5.25
C GLU A 156 1.58 0.57 -5.15
N ALA A 157 2.33 0.08 -4.16
CA ALA A 157 2.51 -1.35 -3.93
C ALA A 157 1.16 -2.02 -3.62
N ALA A 158 0.38 -1.45 -2.70
CA ALA A 158 -0.96 -1.93 -2.38
C ALA A 158 -1.88 -1.94 -3.60
N ALA A 159 -1.94 -0.83 -4.35
CA ALA A 159 -2.75 -0.72 -5.56
C ALA A 159 -2.38 -1.79 -6.59
N ASN A 160 -1.09 -2.09 -6.77
CA ASN A 160 -0.63 -3.12 -7.68
C ASN A 160 -1.12 -4.53 -7.29
N ILE A 161 -1.02 -4.89 -6.02
CA ILE A 161 -1.51 -6.17 -5.52
C ILE A 161 -3.03 -6.27 -5.70
N ILE A 162 -3.76 -5.22 -5.33
CA ILE A 162 -5.23 -5.16 -5.48
C ILE A 162 -5.64 -5.33 -6.95
N MET A 163 -4.95 -4.69 -7.89
CA MET A 163 -5.20 -4.87 -9.34
C MET A 163 -4.91 -6.29 -9.82
N GLN A 164 -3.83 -6.91 -9.36
CA GLN A 164 -3.46 -8.27 -9.73
C GLN A 164 -4.47 -9.30 -9.23
N LEU A 165 -4.90 -9.16 -7.97
CA LEU A 165 -5.92 -9.99 -7.36
C LEU A 165 -7.26 -9.82 -8.10
N SER A 166 -7.72 -8.57 -8.27
CA SER A 166 -9.01 -8.27 -8.90
C SER A 166 -9.11 -8.70 -10.37
N SER A 167 -7.98 -8.76 -11.08
CA SER A 167 -7.93 -9.26 -12.47
C SER A 167 -7.74 -10.77 -12.59
N GLY A 168 -7.67 -11.50 -11.46
CA GLY A 168 -7.45 -12.95 -11.43
C GLY A 168 -6.05 -13.39 -11.88
N LYS A 169 -5.12 -12.44 -12.09
CA LYS A 169 -3.72 -12.72 -12.45
C LYS A 169 -2.94 -13.32 -11.29
N TYR A 170 -3.42 -13.11 -10.08
CA TYR A 170 -2.81 -13.58 -8.85
C TYR A 170 -3.90 -14.05 -7.90
N LYS A 171 -3.70 -15.19 -7.23
CA LYS A 171 -4.70 -15.77 -6.33
C LYS A 171 -4.47 -15.28 -4.90
N ALA A 172 -5.57 -14.99 -4.20
CA ALA A 172 -5.55 -14.59 -2.80
C ALA A 172 -4.81 -15.61 -1.91
N GLU A 173 -5.01 -16.90 -2.18
CA GLU A 173 -4.37 -18.01 -1.45
C GLU A 173 -2.83 -17.98 -1.57
N ASP A 174 -2.32 -17.68 -2.77
CA ASP A 174 -0.89 -17.62 -3.03
C ASP A 174 -0.26 -16.39 -2.36
N TYR A 175 -0.99 -15.27 -2.34
CA TYR A 175 -0.55 -14.07 -1.63
C TYR A 175 -0.43 -14.30 -0.12
N LEU A 176 -1.45 -14.93 0.48
CA LEU A 176 -1.47 -15.21 1.91
C LEU A 176 -0.42 -16.24 2.32
N LYS A 177 -0.01 -17.13 1.41
CA LYS A 177 1.11 -18.07 1.60
C LYS A 177 2.48 -17.44 1.35
N GLY A 178 2.52 -16.27 0.70
CA GLY A 178 3.72 -15.54 0.34
C GLY A 178 4.37 -14.83 1.54
N GLU A 179 4.88 -15.60 2.48
CA GLU A 179 6.18 -15.35 3.11
C GLU A 179 6.76 -16.74 3.36
N GLY A 180 7.95 -16.97 2.82
CA GLY A 180 8.70 -18.19 3.05
C GLY A 180 8.76 -18.46 4.54
N ASP A 181 8.37 -19.68 4.90
CA ASP A 181 8.46 -20.22 6.24
C ASP A 181 9.76 -19.72 6.89
N PRO A 182 9.73 -18.97 8.00
CA PRO A 182 10.97 -18.51 8.65
C PRO A 182 11.90 -19.68 8.96
N ILE A 183 11.34 -20.89 9.06
CA ILE A 183 12.04 -22.16 9.12
C ILE A 183 12.81 -22.46 7.83
N ALA A 184 12.27 -22.22 6.63
CA ALA A 184 12.98 -22.40 5.37
C ALA A 184 14.15 -21.41 5.22
N GLY A 185 13.99 -20.15 5.65
CA GLY A 185 15.09 -19.19 5.73
C GLY A 185 16.17 -19.61 6.73
N LEU A 186 15.76 -20.12 7.89
CA LEU A 186 16.66 -20.69 8.90
C LEU A 186 17.38 -21.95 8.38
N ILE A 187 16.69 -22.82 7.64
CA ILE A 187 17.26 -24.04 7.04
C ILE A 187 18.34 -23.67 6.02
N VAL A 188 18.08 -22.69 5.14
CA VAL A 188 19.09 -22.24 4.17
C VAL A 188 20.29 -21.61 4.88
N LEU A 189 20.07 -20.80 5.92
CA LEU A 189 21.14 -20.25 6.75
C LEU A 189 21.96 -21.36 7.45
N VAL A 190 21.29 -22.35 8.04
CA VAL A 190 21.92 -23.49 8.70
C VAL A 190 22.70 -24.34 7.71
N VAL A 191 22.19 -24.56 6.50
CA VAL A 191 22.89 -25.29 5.43
C VAL A 191 24.15 -24.52 5.00
N ILE A 192 24.08 -23.19 4.84
CA ILE A 192 25.25 -22.36 4.52
C ILE A 192 26.29 -22.42 5.65
N LEU A 193 25.87 -22.34 6.92
CA LEU A 193 26.75 -22.45 8.07
C LEU A 193 27.38 -23.85 8.19
N LEU A 194 26.64 -24.90 7.89
CA LEU A 194 27.14 -26.27 7.87
C LEU A 194 28.19 -26.47 6.76
N ILE A 195 27.96 -25.91 5.57
CA ILE A 195 28.95 -25.95 4.47
C ILE A 195 30.23 -25.23 4.90
N PHE A 196 30.12 -24.04 5.50
CA PHE A 196 31.27 -23.29 6.04
C PHE A 196 32.01 -24.06 7.13
N ALA A 197 31.28 -24.67 8.07
CA ALA A 197 31.86 -25.50 9.11
C ALA A 197 32.60 -26.73 8.53
N LEU A 198 32.06 -27.36 7.48
CA LEU A 198 32.66 -28.52 6.81
C LEU A 198 33.96 -28.14 6.07
N VAL A 199 34.00 -26.96 5.44
CA VAL A 199 35.19 -26.41 4.78
C VAL A 199 36.29 -26.11 5.81
N ILE A 200 35.94 -25.52 6.96
CA ILE A 200 36.90 -25.23 8.04
C ILE A 200 37.39 -26.52 8.72
N PHE A 201 36.52 -27.51 8.93
CA PHE A 201 36.90 -28.79 9.52
C PHE A 201 37.80 -29.63 8.60
N LYS A 202 37.52 -29.68 7.29
CA LYS A 202 38.41 -30.34 6.31
C LYS A 202 39.71 -29.58 6.10
N GLY A 203 39.71 -28.25 6.25
CA GLY A 203 40.91 -27.43 6.23
C GLY A 203 41.88 -27.70 7.39
N ARG A 204 41.41 -28.23 8.53
CA ARG A 204 42.26 -28.57 9.69
C ARG A 204 42.96 -29.93 9.60
N GLN A 205 42.46 -30.86 8.77
CA GLN A 205 43.05 -32.22 8.66
C GLN A 205 44.25 -32.33 7.71
N ASN A 206 44.49 -31.34 6.84
CA ASN A 206 45.54 -31.39 5.81
C ASN A 206 46.84 -30.63 6.17
N TYR A 207 47.08 -30.30 7.44
CA TYR A 207 48.33 -29.62 7.87
C TYR A 207 49.51 -30.55 8.19
N TYR A 208 49.40 -31.84 7.88
CA TYR A 208 50.54 -32.74 7.85
C TYR A 208 50.60 -33.34 6.46
N HIS A 209 51.41 -32.78 5.59
CA HIS A 209 52.23 -33.43 4.54
C HIS A 209 52.82 -32.29 3.71
N ALA A 210 54.06 -31.93 4.08
CA ALA A 210 54.93 -31.07 3.30
C ALA A 210 55.24 -31.73 1.96
N GLY A 211 55.25 -30.95 0.86
CA GLY A 211 55.85 -31.41 -0.39
C GLY A 211 55.31 -30.78 -1.67
N THR A 212 55.91 -29.64 -2.04
CA THR A 212 56.09 -29.14 -3.42
C THR A 212 54.89 -28.64 -4.24
N ASN A 213 55.14 -27.50 -4.91
CA ASN A 213 54.36 -26.80 -5.94
C ASN A 213 53.18 -25.92 -5.50
N THR A 214 53.53 -24.67 -5.16
CA THR A 214 52.94 -23.45 -5.74
C THR A 214 51.41 -23.40 -5.80
N GLY A 215 50.77 -23.42 -4.63
CA GLY A 215 49.38 -23.00 -4.46
C GLY A 215 49.28 -21.50 -4.12
N SER A 216 48.19 -20.86 -4.55
CA SER A 216 47.12 -20.42 -3.62
C SER A 216 46.20 -19.31 -4.14
N ILE A 217 46.44 -18.67 -5.28
CA ILE A 217 45.53 -17.62 -5.81
C ILE A 217 45.19 -17.81 -7.30
N LEU A 218 46.14 -18.29 -8.11
CA LEU A 218 45.97 -18.42 -9.56
C LEU A 218 45.01 -19.54 -9.97
N SER A 219 44.99 -20.66 -9.25
CA SER A 219 44.06 -21.78 -9.51
C SER A 219 42.62 -21.41 -9.16
N THR A 220 42.40 -20.66 -8.08
CA THR A 220 41.07 -20.16 -7.68
C THR A 220 40.52 -19.12 -8.67
N LEU A 221 41.37 -18.25 -9.19
CA LEU A 221 41.00 -17.27 -10.23
C LEU A 221 40.73 -17.93 -11.59
N MET A 222 41.45 -19.01 -11.95
CA MET A 222 41.17 -19.78 -13.16
C MET A 222 39.82 -20.51 -13.09
N TRP A 223 39.44 -21.05 -11.93
CA TRP A 223 38.11 -21.65 -11.73
C TRP A 223 36.97 -20.61 -11.80
N MET A 224 37.22 -19.39 -11.32
CA MET A 224 36.23 -18.30 -11.33
C MET A 224 35.96 -17.75 -12.74
N ASN A 225 36.95 -17.80 -13.65
CA ASN A 225 36.76 -17.45 -15.06
C ASN A 225 36.14 -18.58 -15.90
N MET A 226 36.27 -19.83 -15.48
CA MET A 226 35.70 -20.99 -16.20
C MET A 226 34.20 -21.18 -15.90
N LEU A 227 33.73 -20.77 -14.72
CA LEU A 227 32.30 -20.74 -14.36
C LEU A 227 31.52 -19.58 -15.00
N GLY A 228 32.21 -18.59 -15.57
CA GLY A 228 31.58 -17.45 -16.24
C GLY A 228 31.09 -17.70 -17.66
N ASN A 229 31.37 -18.88 -18.27
CA ASN A 229 31.15 -19.11 -19.70
C ASN A 229 30.34 -20.37 -20.07
N MET A 230 29.65 -21.01 -19.10
CA MET A 230 28.77 -22.15 -19.36
C MET A 230 27.29 -21.76 -19.18
N GLY A 231 26.76 -20.93 -20.08
CA GLY A 231 25.39 -20.44 -19.93
C GLY A 231 24.81 -19.68 -21.12
N GLN A 232 25.26 -19.94 -22.35
CA GLN A 232 24.49 -19.58 -23.55
C GLN A 232 23.87 -20.83 -24.17
N ARG A 233 22.55 -21.00 -23.98
CA ARG A 233 21.59 -21.46 -25.01
C ARG A 233 20.17 -21.54 -24.43
N GLY A 234 19.36 -20.57 -24.82
CA GLY A 234 17.91 -20.54 -24.57
C GLY A 234 17.28 -19.39 -25.33
N LYS A 235 17.08 -19.57 -26.63
CA LYS A 235 16.37 -18.67 -27.55
C LYS A 235 15.04 -18.19 -26.95
N TRP A 236 14.84 -16.87 -26.92
CA TRP A 236 13.55 -16.25 -27.17
C TRP A 236 13.78 -15.21 -28.27
N SER A 237 13.33 -15.55 -29.48
CA SER A 237 13.27 -14.64 -30.60
C SER A 237 11.96 -13.86 -30.56
N ASP A 238 12.03 -12.66 -31.14
CA ASP A 238 10.93 -11.87 -31.69
C ASP A 238 10.05 -11.09 -30.70
N PHE A 239 10.47 -9.85 -30.42
CA PHE A 239 9.64 -8.68 -30.74
C PHE A 239 10.54 -7.56 -31.29
N SER A 240 10.62 -7.52 -32.62
CA SER A 240 11.02 -6.34 -33.36
C SER A 240 9.87 -5.32 -33.32
N GLY A 241 10.18 -4.06 -33.05
CA GLY A 241 9.15 -3.02 -33.04
C GLY A 241 9.67 -1.63 -32.63
N GLY A 242 10.40 -1.00 -33.53
CA GLY A 242 10.36 0.46 -33.77
C GLY A 242 10.51 1.43 -32.59
N ARG A 243 11.74 1.93 -32.42
CA ARG A 243 12.01 3.17 -31.68
C ARG A 243 11.61 4.36 -32.56
N GLY A 244 10.41 4.89 -32.36
CA GLY A 244 9.97 6.19 -32.88
C GLY A 244 10.20 7.31 -31.86
N PRO A 245 10.40 8.57 -32.29
CA PRO A 245 10.58 9.70 -31.40
C PRO A 245 9.20 10.14 -30.86
N PHE A 246 8.90 9.84 -29.60
CA PHE A 246 7.64 10.26 -28.99
C PHE A 246 7.70 11.74 -28.59
N GLY A 247 7.38 12.60 -29.57
CA GLY A 247 6.61 13.80 -29.33
C GLY A 247 5.14 13.47 -29.61
N GLY A 248 4.26 13.71 -28.65
CA GLY A 248 2.82 13.52 -28.80
C GLY A 248 2.11 13.74 -27.48
N GLY A 249 1.31 14.80 -27.40
CA GLY A 249 0.63 15.24 -26.19
C GLY A 249 -0.26 14.16 -25.58
N PHE A 250 -0.20 14.04 -24.25
CA PHE A 250 -1.16 13.28 -23.47
C PHE A 250 -2.53 13.98 -23.55
N GLY A 251 -3.33 13.55 -24.51
CA GLY A 251 -4.76 13.85 -24.57
C GLY A 251 -5.45 13.09 -23.45
N GLY A 252 -5.93 13.83 -22.45
CA GLY A 252 -6.60 13.28 -21.27
C GLY A 252 -7.90 12.56 -21.61
N GLY A 253 -7.91 11.25 -21.36
CA GLY A 253 -9.13 10.53 -20.98
C GLY A 253 -9.33 10.75 -19.48
N GLY A 254 -10.25 11.64 -19.13
CA GLY A 254 -10.58 11.90 -17.73
C GLY A 254 -11.35 10.74 -17.11
N PHE A 255 -11.14 10.50 -15.82
CA PHE A 255 -11.91 9.52 -15.07
C PHE A 255 -13.42 9.83 -15.15
N GLY A 256 -14.22 8.88 -15.63
CA GLY A 256 -15.66 9.04 -15.92
C GLY A 256 -16.55 9.24 -14.70
N GLY A 257 -16.00 9.05 -13.50
CA GLY A 257 -16.69 9.31 -12.23
C GLY A 257 -17.17 8.06 -11.51
N PHE A 258 -17.34 8.20 -10.19
CA PHE A 258 -17.89 7.15 -9.32
C PHE A 258 -19.37 6.88 -9.66
N GLY A 259 -19.73 5.60 -9.76
CA GLY A 259 -21.04 5.12 -10.21
C GLY A 259 -21.96 4.58 -9.10
N GLY A 260 -21.49 4.54 -7.86
CA GLY A 260 -22.20 4.06 -6.67
C GLY A 260 -21.83 2.61 -6.32
N GLY A 261 -21.56 2.30 -5.06
CA GLY A 261 -21.33 0.92 -4.59
C GLY A 261 -21.64 0.83 -3.11
N SER A 262 -22.14 -0.33 -2.67
CA SER A 262 -22.39 -0.58 -1.25
C SER A 262 -21.14 -1.14 -0.58
N PHE A 263 -20.79 -0.57 0.57
CA PHE A 263 -19.71 -1.02 1.45
C PHE A 263 -20.33 -1.50 2.76
N GLY A 264 -19.92 -2.65 3.25
CA GLY A 264 -20.60 -3.35 4.33
C GLY A 264 -19.74 -3.75 5.52
N GLY A 265 -18.54 -3.19 5.61
CA GLY A 265 -17.53 -3.54 6.62
C GLY A 265 -16.35 -4.36 6.09
N GLY A 266 -16.35 -4.79 4.82
CA GLY A 266 -15.23 -5.52 4.21
C GLY A 266 -13.91 -4.73 4.18
N GLY A 267 -12.79 -5.44 4.30
CA GLY A 267 -11.41 -4.95 4.22
C GLY A 267 -10.68 -4.90 5.57
N ALA A 268 -9.65 -4.06 5.69
CA ALA A 268 -8.87 -3.95 6.94
C ALA A 268 -8.33 -2.55 7.21
N SER A 269 -8.03 -2.27 8.49
CA SER A 269 -7.36 -1.06 8.96
C SER A 269 -6.01 -1.35 9.61
N GLY A 270 -5.10 -0.38 9.63
CA GLY A 270 -3.80 -0.46 10.30
C GLY A 270 -3.34 0.87 10.89
N SER A 271 -2.31 0.79 11.74
CA SER A 271 -1.68 1.95 12.38
C SER A 271 -0.17 1.78 12.54
N TRP A 272 0.55 2.90 12.57
CA TRP A 272 2.00 2.96 12.79
C TRP A 272 2.44 4.26 13.49
#